data_AF-A0A260YP07-F1
#
_entry.id   AF-A0A260YP07-F1
#
_cell.length_a   1.000
_cell.length_b   1.000
_cell.length_c   1.000
_cell.angle_alpha   90.00
_cell.angle_beta   90.00
_cell.angle_gamma   90.00
#
_symmetry.space_group_name_H-M   'P 1'
#
loop_
_entity.id
_entity.type
_entity.pdbx_description
1 polymer ?
#
loop_
_entity_poly.entity_id
_entity_poly.type
_entity_poly.pdbx_seq_one_letter_code
_entity_poly.pdbx_strand_id
1 'polypeptide(L)'
;MADDELETYRLWRIRKTVLQMVHDRGYLVAQEELDQPLETFKEQYGDRPSEKKPARSDLTILVAHNDDPADQMFVFFPEDTKIGIKTIKAICQQMQEQNISRAVIVVQIGMTPSAKQSIGDMAPKYMLEHFLEAELMVNITEHELVPEHVVMTADEKAELLARYKLKDSQLPRIQQCDPVARYFGLRRGQVVKIIRPSETAGRYITYLIDESERQLREEEELLDKVTRGGGLLAVTELTKGEKYDEPITTAWRPPGHIRRQTQSDYENQRKRLGISCEGENIPPPIGSFLEMKFPKTLLEFMQNEKGIVTPTAIQIQGIPVALSGRDMIGIASTGSGKTMTFVLPLVMFCLEQELKLPFMRNEGPFGLIIVPSRELARQIYDLVIEMFDAINKAGLPEMRAGLCIGGVPIGEQAKDFRNGIHIVVATPGRLSDMLTKKIINLEVCRYLVLDEADRMLDMGFEDEIKSIFYFFKAQRQTLLFSATMPKKIQFFAKSALVQPIVVNVGRAGAASLNVLQELEFVRSENKLVRVLECLQKTSPKVLIFAEKKVDVDNIYEYLLVKGVEVASIHGGKDQSDRHAGIEAFRKNEKDVLVATDVASKGLDFQGIEHVINFDMPEDIENYG
;
A
#
# COMPACT_ATOMS: atom_id res chain seq x y z
N MET A 1 -29.20 -0.36 22.43
CA MET A 1 -29.93 -0.34 21.13
C MET A 1 -28.95 -0.33 19.95
N ALA A 2 -28.30 0.78 19.58
CA ALA A 2 -27.37 0.77 18.42
C ALA A 2 -26.14 -0.16 18.61
N ASP A 3 -25.64 -0.28 19.84
CA ASP A 3 -24.51 -1.16 20.18
C ASP A 3 -24.93 -2.65 20.20
N ASP A 4 -26.13 -2.94 20.73
CA ASP A 4 -26.72 -4.27 20.76
C ASP A 4 -27.00 -4.82 19.36
N GLU A 5 -27.51 -3.98 18.45
CA GLU A 5 -27.76 -4.36 17.06
C GLU A 5 -26.46 -4.69 16.33
N LEU A 6 -25.40 -3.90 16.55
CA LEU A 6 -24.08 -4.13 15.95
C LEU A 6 -23.42 -5.39 16.49
N GLU A 7 -23.50 -5.62 17.80
CA GLU A 7 -22.95 -6.83 18.43
C GLU A 7 -23.71 -8.09 18.03
N THR A 8 -25.05 -8.02 17.95
CA THR A 8 -25.88 -9.14 17.45
C THR A 8 -25.52 -9.49 16.01
N TYR A 9 -25.35 -8.48 15.14
CA TYR A 9 -24.94 -8.69 13.76
C TYR A 9 -23.54 -9.33 13.67
N ARG A 10 -22.59 -8.87 14.49
CA ARG A 10 -21.23 -9.45 14.57
C ARG A 10 -21.30 -10.93 14.96
N LEU A 11 -22.03 -11.26 16.01
CA LEU A 11 -22.16 -12.64 16.49
C LEU A 11 -22.83 -13.55 15.44
N TRP A 12 -23.87 -13.07 14.78
CA TRP A 12 -24.51 -13.79 13.67
C TRP A 12 -23.51 -14.07 12.54
N ARG A 13 -22.75 -13.04 12.11
CA ARG A 13 -21.78 -13.17 11.01
C ARG A 13 -20.64 -14.11 11.36
N ILE A 14 -20.08 -13.99 12.56
CA ILE A 14 -19.02 -14.88 13.05
C ILE A 14 -19.53 -16.33 13.09
N ARG A 15 -20.72 -16.56 13.64
CA ARG A 15 -21.31 -17.90 13.70
C ARG A 15 -21.53 -18.47 12.29
N LYS A 16 -22.00 -17.67 11.35
CA LYS A 16 -22.16 -18.07 9.94
C LYS A 16 -20.82 -18.49 9.32
N THR A 17 -19.77 -17.68 9.46
CA THR A 17 -18.42 -18.01 8.96
C THR A 17 -17.88 -19.29 9.60
N VAL A 18 -18.11 -19.47 10.91
CA VAL A 18 -17.68 -20.68 11.63
C VAL A 18 -18.42 -21.91 11.12
N LEU A 19 -19.74 -21.84 10.95
CA LEU A 19 -20.54 -22.94 10.41
C LEU A 19 -20.09 -23.32 8.99
N GLN A 20 -19.81 -22.33 8.14
CA GLN A 20 -19.25 -22.56 6.81
C GLN A 20 -17.87 -23.22 6.87
N MET A 21 -16.98 -22.73 7.73
CA MET A 21 -15.64 -23.31 7.94
C MET A 21 -15.74 -24.76 8.42
N VAL A 22 -16.66 -25.05 9.34
CA VAL A 22 -16.89 -26.38 9.88
C VAL A 22 -17.43 -27.33 8.80
N HIS A 23 -18.38 -26.86 7.99
CA HIS A 23 -18.88 -27.58 6.82
C HIS A 23 -17.76 -27.87 5.81
N ASP A 24 -16.94 -26.88 5.48
CA ASP A 24 -15.83 -27.00 4.52
C ASP A 24 -14.73 -27.96 5.01
N ARG A 25 -14.62 -28.16 6.32
CA ARG A 25 -13.75 -29.17 6.95
C ARG A 25 -14.33 -30.59 6.92
N GLY A 26 -15.50 -30.79 6.33
CA GLY A 26 -16.15 -32.09 6.21
C GLY A 26 -17.01 -32.49 7.41
N TYR A 27 -17.38 -31.55 8.29
CA TYR A 27 -18.31 -31.84 9.39
C TYR A 27 -19.76 -31.57 8.99
N LEU A 28 -20.68 -32.31 9.61
CA LEU A 28 -22.10 -32.20 9.35
C LEU A 28 -22.65 -30.89 9.91
N VAL A 29 -23.11 -30.02 9.00
CA VAL A 29 -23.84 -28.78 9.30
C VAL A 29 -25.09 -28.76 8.43
N ALA A 30 -26.25 -28.47 9.02
CA ALA A 30 -27.50 -28.43 8.26
C ALA A 30 -27.52 -27.21 7.33
N GLN A 31 -28.04 -27.39 6.11
CA GLN A 31 -28.15 -26.28 5.13
C GLN A 31 -29.00 -25.12 5.68
N GLU A 32 -30.02 -25.42 6.48
CA GLU A 32 -30.86 -24.43 7.16
C GLU A 32 -30.07 -23.54 8.14
N GLU A 33 -29.02 -24.08 8.76
CA GLU A 33 -28.15 -23.31 9.66
C GLU A 33 -27.12 -22.47 8.88
N LEU A 34 -26.62 -22.98 7.75
CA LEU A 34 -25.71 -22.25 6.86
C LEU A 34 -26.38 -21.04 6.21
N ASP A 35 -27.64 -21.21 5.78
CA ASP A 35 -28.42 -20.17 5.11
C ASP A 35 -29.26 -19.32 6.08
N GLN A 36 -29.06 -19.48 7.40
CA GLN A 36 -29.84 -18.79 8.42
C GLN A 36 -29.76 -17.26 8.27
N PRO A 37 -30.87 -16.55 8.01
CA PRO A 37 -30.88 -15.09 7.93
C PRO A 37 -30.79 -14.46 9.33
N LEU A 38 -30.34 -13.20 9.38
CA LEU A 38 -30.17 -12.46 10.63
C LEU A 38 -31.45 -12.40 11.48
N GLU A 39 -32.61 -12.25 10.85
CA GLU A 39 -33.89 -12.16 11.58
C GLU A 39 -34.24 -13.48 12.28
N THR A 40 -34.03 -14.62 11.62
CA THR A 40 -34.23 -15.94 12.25
C THR A 40 -33.21 -16.19 13.37
N PHE A 41 -31.98 -15.68 13.22
CA PHE A 41 -30.98 -15.73 14.30
C PHE A 41 -31.42 -14.91 15.52
N LYS A 42 -31.96 -13.70 15.30
CA LYS A 42 -32.52 -12.87 16.37
C LYS A 42 -33.72 -13.53 17.06
N GLU A 43 -34.59 -14.19 16.30
CA GLU A 43 -35.72 -14.94 16.87
C GLU A 43 -35.25 -16.11 17.74
N GLN A 44 -34.19 -16.81 17.33
CA GLN A 44 -33.70 -18.00 18.02
C GLN A 44 -32.87 -17.67 19.26
N TYR A 45 -32.02 -16.64 19.20
CA TYR A 45 -31.04 -16.34 20.26
C TYR A 45 -31.23 -14.96 20.92
N GLY A 46 -32.06 -14.09 20.36
CA GLY A 46 -32.30 -12.72 20.83
C GLY A 46 -31.51 -11.64 20.10
N ASP A 47 -31.81 -10.38 20.42
CA ASP A 47 -31.28 -9.17 19.78
C ASP A 47 -30.69 -8.15 20.78
N ARG A 48 -30.48 -8.56 22.03
CA ARG A 48 -29.93 -7.76 23.13
C ARG A 48 -28.76 -8.46 23.83
N PRO A 49 -27.55 -8.41 23.23
CA PRO A 49 -26.33 -8.94 23.84
C PRO A 49 -26.03 -8.33 25.22
N SER A 50 -26.41 -7.07 25.47
CA SER A 50 -26.31 -6.45 26.81
C SER A 50 -27.14 -7.16 27.89
N GLU A 51 -28.21 -7.86 27.51
CA GLU A 51 -29.03 -8.70 28.39
C GLU A 51 -28.63 -10.20 28.31
N LYS A 52 -27.49 -10.52 27.67
CA LYS A 52 -27.01 -11.88 27.34
C LYS A 52 -27.96 -12.66 26.43
N LYS A 53 -28.48 -12.01 25.40
CA LYS A 53 -29.35 -12.62 24.38
C LYS A 53 -28.99 -12.10 22.99
N PRO A 54 -28.17 -12.80 22.18
CA PRO A 54 -27.57 -14.12 22.43
C PRO A 54 -26.57 -14.11 23.57
N ALA A 55 -26.60 -15.14 24.43
CA ALA A 55 -25.44 -15.49 25.25
C ALA A 55 -24.42 -16.20 24.37
N ARG A 56 -23.12 -15.95 24.59
CA ARG A 56 -22.06 -16.56 23.78
C ARG A 56 -22.02 -18.06 24.00
N SER A 57 -22.33 -18.52 25.22
CA SER A 57 -22.48 -19.95 25.52
C SER A 57 -23.46 -20.67 24.60
N ASP A 58 -24.54 -20.00 24.20
CA ASP A 58 -25.64 -20.60 23.42
C ASP A 58 -25.26 -20.80 21.95
N LEU A 59 -24.17 -20.15 21.51
CA LEU A 59 -23.60 -20.30 20.17
C LEU A 59 -22.64 -21.49 20.07
N THR A 60 -22.32 -22.14 21.20
CA THR A 60 -21.44 -23.31 21.24
C THR A 60 -22.11 -24.49 20.54
N ILE A 61 -21.40 -25.09 19.58
CA ILE A 61 -21.92 -26.20 18.77
C ILE A 61 -21.04 -27.43 18.88
N LEU A 62 -21.67 -28.59 18.77
CA LEU A 62 -21.02 -29.89 18.64
C LEU A 62 -21.37 -30.46 17.27
N VAL A 63 -20.35 -30.78 16.49
CA VAL A 63 -20.50 -31.34 15.15
C VAL A 63 -19.75 -32.67 15.02
N ALA A 64 -20.26 -33.55 14.17
CA ALA A 64 -19.63 -34.83 13.83
C ALA A 64 -19.14 -34.81 12.38
N HIS A 65 -18.02 -35.48 12.09
CA HIS A 65 -17.48 -35.57 10.74
C HIS A 65 -18.39 -36.41 9.83
N ASN A 66 -18.53 -36.02 8.56
CA ASN A 66 -19.40 -36.70 7.59
C ASN A 66 -18.96 -38.15 7.30
N ASP A 67 -17.64 -38.38 7.25
CA ASP A 67 -17.08 -39.70 6.94
C ASP A 67 -16.82 -40.57 8.19
N ASP A 68 -16.72 -39.97 9.38
CA ASP A 68 -16.43 -40.67 10.64
C ASP A 68 -17.22 -40.05 11.80
N PRO A 69 -18.38 -40.64 12.17
CA PRO A 69 -19.21 -40.14 13.27
C PRO A 69 -18.52 -40.14 14.64
N ALA A 70 -17.40 -40.85 14.82
CA ALA A 70 -16.61 -40.81 16.04
C ALA A 70 -15.64 -39.61 16.10
N ASP A 71 -15.35 -38.97 14.96
CA ASP A 71 -14.57 -37.73 14.88
C ASP A 71 -15.49 -36.52 15.10
N GLN A 72 -15.63 -36.13 16.36
CA GLN A 72 -16.44 -35.00 16.78
C GLN A 72 -15.58 -33.78 17.10
N MET A 73 -16.14 -32.60 16.88
CA MET A 73 -15.49 -31.32 17.16
C MET A 73 -16.44 -30.38 17.89
N PHE A 74 -15.93 -29.76 18.96
CA PHE A 74 -16.59 -28.64 19.60
C PHE A 74 -16.19 -27.31 18.97
N VAL A 75 -17.12 -26.38 18.88
CA VAL A 75 -16.81 -24.96 18.64
C VAL A 75 -17.33 -24.16 19.82
N PHE A 76 -16.42 -23.62 20.62
CA PHE A 76 -16.73 -22.85 21.81
C PHE A 76 -16.74 -21.34 21.54
N PHE A 77 -17.70 -20.66 22.17
CA PHE A 77 -17.81 -19.21 22.20
C PHE A 77 -17.74 -18.74 23.67
N PRO A 78 -16.53 -18.54 24.23
CA PRO A 78 -16.38 -18.12 25.61
C PRO A 78 -16.93 -16.71 25.86
N GLU A 79 -17.52 -16.52 27.04
CA GLU A 79 -17.99 -15.21 27.53
C GLU A 79 -16.82 -14.26 27.85
N ASP A 80 -15.66 -14.80 28.23
CA ASP A 80 -14.49 -14.02 28.61
C ASP A 80 -13.92 -13.24 27.41
N THR A 81 -13.83 -11.92 27.53
CA THR A 81 -13.22 -11.04 26.52
C THR A 81 -11.75 -11.38 26.25
N LYS A 82 -11.03 -11.79 27.32
CA LYS A 82 -9.65 -12.29 27.26
C LYS A 82 -9.55 -13.64 27.97
N ILE A 83 -9.20 -14.68 27.22
CA ILE A 83 -9.22 -16.05 27.74
C ILE A 83 -8.03 -16.31 28.66
N GLY A 84 -8.37 -16.75 29.88
CA GLY A 84 -7.44 -17.20 30.91
C GLY A 84 -7.24 -18.71 30.94
N ILE A 85 -6.28 -19.17 31.74
CA ILE A 85 -5.99 -20.60 31.91
C ILE A 85 -7.16 -21.39 32.50
N LYS A 86 -7.99 -20.75 33.33
CA LYS A 86 -9.17 -21.39 33.96
C LYS A 86 -10.19 -21.82 32.89
N THR A 87 -10.47 -20.94 31.93
CA THR A 87 -11.40 -21.18 30.82
C THR A 87 -10.92 -22.31 29.93
N ILE A 88 -9.61 -22.36 29.60
CA ILE A 88 -9.01 -23.47 28.84
C ILE A 88 -9.12 -24.81 29.58
N LYS A 89 -8.88 -24.82 30.90
CA LYS A 89 -9.06 -26.05 31.69
C LYS A 89 -10.51 -26.53 31.72
N ALA A 90 -11.48 -25.61 31.81
CA ALA A 90 -12.90 -25.94 31.76
C ALA A 90 -13.29 -26.56 30.41
N ILE A 91 -12.81 -25.98 29.30
CA ILE A 91 -12.99 -26.53 27.94
C ILE A 91 -12.41 -27.94 27.85
N CYS A 92 -11.17 -28.15 28.29
CA CYS A 92 -10.54 -29.47 28.28
C CYS A 92 -11.27 -30.50 29.15
N GLN A 93 -11.88 -30.08 30.26
CA GLN A 93 -12.69 -30.95 31.09
C GLN A 93 -13.97 -31.37 30.37
N GLN A 94 -14.68 -30.45 29.73
CA GLN A 94 -15.87 -30.78 28.93
C GLN A 94 -15.54 -31.71 27.76
N MET A 95 -14.40 -31.47 27.08
CA MET A 95 -13.91 -32.37 26.04
C MET A 95 -13.60 -33.77 26.59
N GLN A 96 -13.04 -33.87 27.80
CA GLN A 96 -12.76 -35.16 28.44
C GLN A 96 -14.04 -35.92 28.80
N GLU A 97 -15.05 -35.22 29.34
CA GLU A 97 -16.33 -35.82 29.73
C GLU A 97 -17.09 -36.39 28.53
N GLN A 98 -16.99 -35.71 27.37
CA GLN A 98 -17.63 -36.12 26.11
C GLN A 98 -16.73 -37.00 25.23
N ASN A 99 -15.51 -37.33 25.69
CA ASN A 99 -14.51 -38.09 24.95
C ASN A 99 -14.18 -37.49 23.55
N ILE A 100 -14.09 -36.16 23.48
CA ILE A 100 -13.82 -35.40 22.26
C ILE A 100 -12.38 -34.92 22.26
N SER A 101 -11.73 -35.01 21.10
CA SER A 101 -10.31 -34.66 20.95
C SER A 101 -10.07 -33.33 20.23
N ARG A 102 -11.09 -32.74 19.58
CA ARG A 102 -10.96 -31.51 18.78
C ARG A 102 -11.85 -30.40 19.28
N ALA A 103 -11.30 -29.19 19.37
CA ALA A 103 -12.09 -28.00 19.62
C ALA A 103 -11.55 -26.76 18.89
N VAL A 104 -12.48 -25.93 18.45
CA VAL A 104 -12.24 -24.57 17.96
C VAL A 104 -12.73 -23.60 19.03
N ILE A 105 -11.92 -22.60 19.35
CA ILE A 105 -12.23 -21.59 20.37
C ILE A 105 -12.30 -20.22 19.68
N VAL A 106 -13.47 -19.59 19.71
CA VAL A 106 -13.70 -18.26 19.14
C VAL A 106 -13.40 -17.21 20.22
N VAL A 107 -12.35 -16.42 20.02
CA VAL A 107 -11.78 -15.51 21.02
C VAL A 107 -12.06 -14.06 20.67
N GLN A 108 -12.57 -13.27 21.61
CA GLN A 108 -12.93 -11.87 21.33
C GLN A 108 -11.70 -10.97 21.09
N ILE A 109 -10.84 -10.80 22.10
CA ILE A 109 -9.68 -9.89 22.04
C ILE A 109 -8.36 -10.66 22.00
N GLY A 110 -8.29 -11.79 22.70
CA GLY A 110 -7.12 -12.64 22.70
C GLY A 110 -6.98 -13.51 23.94
N MET A 111 -5.81 -14.10 24.10
CA MET A 111 -5.50 -15.03 25.18
C MET A 111 -4.35 -14.50 26.04
N THR A 112 -4.36 -14.83 27.32
CA THR A 112 -3.21 -14.62 28.20
C THR A 112 -2.02 -15.52 27.81
N PRO A 113 -0.75 -15.11 28.03
CA PRO A 113 0.41 -15.96 27.74
C PRO A 113 0.34 -17.34 28.40
N SER A 114 -0.11 -17.40 29.66
CA SER A 114 -0.31 -18.66 30.38
C SER A 114 -1.39 -19.55 29.77
N ALA A 115 -2.44 -18.97 29.16
CA ALA A 115 -3.46 -19.74 28.46
C ALA A 115 -2.92 -20.29 27.12
N LYS A 116 -2.12 -19.51 26.37
CA LYS A 116 -1.44 -19.98 25.16
C LYS A 116 -0.45 -21.11 25.47
N GLN A 117 0.33 -20.96 26.55
CA GLN A 117 1.24 -22.00 27.03
C GLN A 117 0.47 -23.28 27.41
N SER A 118 -0.65 -23.14 28.13
CA SER A 118 -1.50 -24.28 28.51
C SER A 118 -2.11 -25.02 27.31
N ILE A 119 -2.39 -24.33 26.19
CA ILE A 119 -2.79 -25.01 24.94
C ILE A 119 -1.63 -25.87 24.42
N GLY A 120 -0.41 -25.32 24.41
CA GLY A 120 0.80 -26.05 24.01
C GLY A 120 1.06 -27.29 24.87
N ASP A 121 0.90 -27.17 26.18
CA ASP A 121 1.09 -28.28 27.12
C ASP A 121 0.06 -29.41 26.93
N MET A 122 -1.14 -29.06 26.43
CA MET A 122 -2.26 -29.99 26.21
C MET A 122 -2.35 -30.53 24.77
N ALA A 123 -1.57 -29.96 23.84
CA ALA A 123 -1.50 -30.34 22.43
C ALA A 123 -1.26 -31.84 22.16
N PRO A 124 -0.54 -32.61 23.01
CA PRO A 124 -0.37 -34.05 22.80
C PRO A 124 -1.68 -34.87 22.93
N LYS A 125 -2.67 -34.34 23.66
CA LYS A 125 -3.94 -35.04 23.95
C LYS A 125 -5.13 -34.44 23.21
N TYR A 126 -5.15 -33.11 23.04
CA TYR A 126 -6.26 -32.38 22.43
C TYR A 126 -5.76 -31.48 21.29
N MET A 127 -6.53 -31.43 20.22
CA MET A 127 -6.33 -30.49 19.11
C MET A 127 -7.20 -29.25 19.37
N LEU A 128 -6.59 -28.24 19.99
CA LEU A 128 -7.22 -26.97 20.32
C LEU A 128 -6.77 -25.91 19.32
N GLU A 129 -7.71 -25.46 18.49
CA GLU A 129 -7.53 -24.33 17.60
C GLU A 129 -8.21 -23.10 18.19
N HIS A 130 -7.69 -21.91 17.89
CA HIS A 130 -8.35 -20.67 18.28
C HIS A 130 -8.38 -19.70 17.10
N PHE A 131 -9.44 -18.92 17.02
CA PHE A 131 -9.62 -17.86 16.06
C PHE A 131 -10.04 -16.59 16.79
N LEU A 132 -9.49 -15.46 16.40
CA LEU A 132 -10.02 -14.17 16.86
C LEU A 132 -11.35 -13.90 16.15
N GLU A 133 -12.29 -13.26 16.83
CA GLU A 133 -13.54 -12.83 16.20
C GLU A 133 -13.28 -11.96 14.98
N ALA A 134 -12.27 -11.10 15.05
CA ALA A 134 -11.83 -10.27 13.93
C ALA A 134 -11.38 -11.11 12.71
N GLU A 135 -10.80 -12.30 12.92
CA GLU A 135 -10.41 -13.23 11.82
C GLU A 135 -11.65 -13.87 11.15
N LEU A 136 -12.76 -14.03 11.88
CA LEU A 136 -13.97 -14.71 11.42
C LEU A 136 -15.06 -13.76 10.89
N MET A 137 -14.84 -12.45 10.99
CA MET A 137 -15.73 -11.44 10.41
C MET A 137 -15.76 -11.50 8.88
N VAL A 138 -14.73 -12.06 8.24
CA VAL A 138 -14.65 -12.25 6.79
C VAL A 138 -14.31 -13.70 6.52
N ASN A 139 -15.14 -14.38 5.72
CA ASN A 139 -14.80 -15.72 5.27
C ASN A 139 -13.69 -15.63 4.21
N ILE A 140 -12.50 -16.14 4.54
CA ILE A 140 -11.32 -16.06 3.66
C ILE A 140 -11.47 -16.89 2.37
N THR A 141 -12.44 -17.81 2.30
CA THR A 141 -12.68 -18.67 1.13
C THR A 141 -13.74 -18.14 0.17
N GLU A 142 -14.57 -17.16 0.57
CA GLU A 142 -15.70 -16.63 -0.23
C GLU A 142 -15.29 -15.61 -1.30
N HIS A 143 -14.00 -15.53 -1.64
CA HIS A 143 -13.51 -14.64 -2.69
C HIS A 143 -13.36 -15.42 -4.00
N GLU A 144 -13.92 -14.92 -5.10
CA GLU A 144 -13.97 -15.58 -6.43
C GLU A 144 -12.58 -15.95 -7.01
N LEU A 145 -11.52 -15.34 -6.47
CA LEU A 145 -10.13 -15.56 -6.86
C LEU A 145 -9.32 -16.45 -5.89
N VAL A 146 -9.93 -16.87 -4.78
CA VAL A 146 -9.28 -17.76 -3.80
C VAL A 146 -9.38 -19.20 -4.30
N PRO A 147 -8.25 -19.90 -4.45
CA PRO A 147 -8.27 -21.30 -4.85
C PRO A 147 -8.89 -22.17 -3.76
N GLU A 148 -9.70 -23.15 -4.16
CA GLU A 148 -10.13 -24.22 -3.26
C GLU A 148 -8.94 -25.13 -2.94
N HIS A 149 -8.69 -25.38 -1.65
CA HIS A 149 -7.63 -26.27 -1.18
C HIS A 149 -8.26 -27.54 -0.66
N VAL A 150 -7.98 -28.67 -1.32
CA VAL A 150 -8.52 -29.98 -0.94
C VAL A 150 -7.36 -30.85 -0.45
N VAL A 151 -7.48 -31.41 0.77
CA VAL A 151 -6.46 -32.33 1.29
C VAL A 151 -6.42 -33.58 0.43
N MET A 152 -5.22 -33.94 -0.02
CA MET A 152 -5.03 -35.17 -0.76
C MET A 152 -5.08 -36.36 0.19
N THR A 153 -5.82 -37.40 -0.22
CA THR A 153 -5.80 -38.70 0.45
C THR A 153 -4.42 -39.35 0.32
N ALA A 154 -4.15 -40.35 1.18
CA ALA A 154 -2.88 -41.09 1.12
C ALA A 154 -2.66 -41.77 -0.24
N ASP A 155 -3.75 -42.25 -0.86
CA ASP A 155 -3.72 -42.91 -2.17
C ASP A 155 -3.49 -41.92 -3.32
N GLU A 156 -4.19 -40.77 -3.33
CA GLU A 156 -3.96 -39.71 -4.33
C GLU A 156 -2.52 -39.18 -4.25
N LYS A 157 -1.99 -39.06 -3.03
CA LYS A 157 -0.62 -38.66 -2.79
C LYS A 157 0.36 -39.70 -3.32
N ALA A 158 0.11 -41.00 -3.08
CA ALA A 158 0.93 -42.09 -3.62
C ALA A 158 0.91 -42.14 -5.16
N GLU A 159 -0.26 -41.94 -5.76
CA GLU A 159 -0.43 -41.89 -7.21
C GLU A 159 0.32 -40.71 -7.83
N LEU A 160 0.23 -39.52 -7.22
CA LEU A 160 0.98 -38.33 -7.62
C LEU A 160 2.50 -38.59 -7.59
N LEU A 161 3.00 -39.15 -6.49
CA LEU A 161 4.40 -39.49 -6.32
C LEU A 161 4.87 -40.49 -7.39
N ALA A 162 4.08 -41.53 -7.67
CA ALA A 162 4.38 -42.51 -8.70
C ALA A 162 4.37 -41.90 -10.12
N ARG A 163 3.35 -41.11 -10.43
CA ARG A 163 3.12 -40.50 -11.76
C ARG A 163 4.23 -39.54 -12.16
N TYR A 164 4.71 -38.73 -11.21
CA TYR A 164 5.76 -37.74 -11.44
C TYR A 164 7.15 -38.22 -10.99
N LYS A 165 7.27 -39.48 -10.54
CA LYS A 165 8.51 -40.07 -9.99
C LYS A 165 9.13 -39.21 -8.89
N LEU A 166 8.28 -38.64 -8.03
CA LEU A 166 8.66 -37.81 -6.90
C LEU A 166 8.79 -38.68 -5.63
N LYS A 167 9.63 -38.23 -4.70
CA LYS A 167 9.68 -38.74 -3.32
C LYS A 167 8.78 -37.88 -2.44
N ASP A 168 8.22 -38.45 -1.37
CA ASP A 168 7.37 -37.74 -0.40
C ASP A 168 8.00 -36.45 0.14
N SER A 169 9.31 -36.48 0.37
CA SER A 169 10.11 -35.33 0.80
C SER A 169 10.17 -34.18 -0.21
N GLN A 170 9.80 -34.41 -1.47
CA GLN A 170 9.81 -33.43 -2.55
C GLN A 170 8.46 -32.73 -2.72
N LEU A 171 7.43 -33.15 -1.97
CA LEU A 171 6.14 -32.47 -1.99
C LEU A 171 6.16 -31.26 -1.06
N PRO A 172 5.61 -30.11 -1.49
CA PRO A 172 5.47 -28.93 -0.66
C PRO A 172 4.60 -29.27 0.54
N ARG A 173 4.94 -28.72 1.70
CA ARG A 173 4.19 -28.94 2.94
C ARG A 173 3.54 -27.63 3.32
N ILE A 174 2.23 -27.68 3.57
CA ILE A 174 1.53 -26.50 4.05
C ILE A 174 2.04 -26.14 5.45
N GLN A 175 2.32 -24.86 5.67
CA GLN A 175 2.78 -24.34 6.96
C GLN A 175 1.57 -24.12 7.87
N GLN A 176 1.72 -24.38 9.17
CA GLN A 176 0.63 -24.29 10.14
C GLN A 176 0.14 -22.84 10.39
N CYS A 177 0.93 -21.84 9.96
CA CYS A 177 0.62 -20.42 10.07
C CYS A 177 -0.14 -19.84 8.85
N ASP A 178 -0.29 -20.60 7.75
CA ASP A 178 -1.02 -20.13 6.58
C ASP A 178 -2.51 -19.93 6.93
N PRO A 179 -3.12 -18.76 6.65
CA PRO A 179 -4.53 -18.50 6.94
C PRO A 179 -5.49 -19.54 6.34
N VAL A 180 -5.22 -20.02 5.12
CA VAL A 180 -6.02 -21.06 4.46
C VAL A 180 -5.77 -22.41 5.11
N ALA A 181 -4.54 -22.70 5.53
CA ALA A 181 -4.24 -23.90 6.32
C ALA A 181 -4.98 -23.91 7.66
N ARG A 182 -5.01 -22.77 8.36
CA ARG A 182 -5.77 -22.62 9.60
C ARG A 182 -7.26 -22.77 9.34
N TYR A 183 -7.83 -22.18 8.29
CA TYR A 183 -9.26 -22.34 7.96
C TYR A 183 -9.66 -23.80 7.75
N PHE A 184 -8.89 -24.57 6.98
CA PHE A 184 -9.18 -25.99 6.72
C PHE A 184 -8.66 -26.96 7.81
N GLY A 185 -8.02 -26.46 8.88
CA GLY A 185 -7.50 -27.31 9.97
C GLY A 185 -6.30 -28.18 9.56
N LEU A 186 -5.49 -27.71 8.61
CA LEU A 186 -4.44 -28.49 7.98
C LEU A 186 -3.20 -28.65 8.87
N ARG A 187 -2.65 -29.86 8.90
CA ARG A 187 -1.46 -30.22 9.68
C ARG A 187 -0.20 -30.10 8.85
N ARG A 188 0.90 -29.77 9.53
CA ARG A 188 2.25 -29.74 8.95
C ARG A 188 2.55 -31.08 8.27
N GLY A 189 2.77 -31.06 6.95
CA GLY A 189 3.07 -32.24 6.15
C GLY A 189 1.89 -32.85 5.39
N GLN A 190 0.67 -32.33 5.57
CA GLN A 190 -0.44 -32.62 4.65
C GLN A 190 -0.18 -31.95 3.30
N VAL A 191 -0.53 -32.67 2.23
CA VAL A 191 -0.40 -32.21 0.86
C VAL A 191 -1.80 -31.85 0.37
N VAL A 192 -1.91 -30.68 -0.24
CA VAL A 192 -3.17 -30.14 -0.74
C VAL A 192 -3.16 -30.01 -2.25
N LYS A 193 -4.30 -30.34 -2.83
CA LYS A 193 -4.66 -30.10 -4.21
C LYS A 193 -5.29 -28.72 -4.30
N ILE A 194 -4.71 -27.85 -5.11
CA ILE A 194 -5.22 -26.49 -5.31
C ILE A 194 -6.08 -26.47 -6.57
N ILE A 195 -7.37 -26.20 -6.43
CA ILE A 195 -8.35 -26.12 -7.51
C ILE A 195 -8.67 -24.64 -7.74
N ARG A 196 -8.52 -24.17 -8.98
CA ARG A 196 -8.80 -22.78 -9.36
C ARG A 196 -9.92 -22.72 -10.39
N PRO A 197 -10.96 -21.89 -10.19
CA PRO A 197 -11.91 -21.58 -11.25
C PRO A 197 -11.22 -20.73 -12.34
N SER A 198 -11.40 -21.12 -13.61
CA SER A 198 -10.98 -20.33 -14.78
C SER A 198 -12.18 -20.09 -15.69
N GLU A 199 -12.43 -18.84 -16.05
CA GLU A 199 -13.51 -18.46 -16.97
C GLU A 199 -13.31 -19.05 -18.38
N THR A 200 -12.08 -19.26 -18.81
CA THR A 200 -11.75 -19.74 -20.16
C THR A 200 -11.40 -21.23 -20.26
N ALA A 201 -11.04 -21.89 -19.15
CA ALA A 201 -10.51 -23.26 -19.17
C ALA A 201 -11.21 -24.24 -18.20
N GLY A 202 -12.21 -23.79 -17.44
CA GLY A 202 -12.82 -24.60 -16.38
C GLY A 202 -11.92 -24.73 -15.14
N ARG A 203 -12.20 -25.71 -14.27
CA ARG A 203 -11.40 -25.94 -13.05
C ARG A 203 -10.07 -26.60 -13.39
N TYR A 204 -8.94 -26.04 -12.96
CA TYR A 204 -7.62 -26.67 -13.12
C TYR A 204 -6.90 -26.86 -11.79
N ILE A 205 -6.05 -27.90 -11.74
CA ILE A 205 -5.41 -28.42 -10.52
C ILE A 205 -3.91 -28.11 -10.56
N THR A 206 -3.36 -27.51 -9.50
CA THR A 206 -1.92 -27.18 -9.40
C THR A 206 -1.31 -27.69 -8.08
N TYR A 207 -0.03 -28.08 -8.12
CA TYR A 207 0.78 -28.47 -6.95
C TYR A 207 1.99 -27.53 -6.85
N LEU A 208 2.31 -27.03 -5.66
CA LEU A 208 3.49 -26.17 -5.44
C LEU A 208 4.78 -27.02 -5.49
N ILE A 209 5.90 -26.48 -5.95
CA ILE A 209 7.25 -27.06 -5.77
C ILE A 209 8.14 -25.84 -5.57
N ASP A 210 9.01 -25.83 -4.56
CA ASP A 210 9.92 -24.70 -4.36
C ASP A 210 11.35 -25.16 -4.02
N GLU A 211 12.29 -24.76 -4.87
CA GLU A 211 13.74 -24.99 -4.73
C GLU A 211 14.41 -23.91 -3.84
N SER A 212 13.68 -22.88 -3.41
CA SER A 212 14.23 -21.72 -2.71
C SER A 212 14.54 -21.95 -1.22
N GLU A 213 13.87 -22.88 -0.52
CA GLU A 213 14.10 -23.14 0.92
C GLU A 213 15.46 -23.77 1.25
N ARG A 214 16.16 -24.34 0.26
CA ARG A 214 17.49 -24.96 0.48
C ARG A 214 18.60 -23.91 0.63
N GLN A 215 18.49 -22.77 -0.04
CA GLN A 215 19.49 -21.69 0.02
C GLN A 215 19.32 -20.82 1.28
N LEU A 216 18.07 -20.60 1.71
CA LEU A 216 17.72 -19.79 2.90
C LEU A 216 18.37 -20.30 4.20
N ARG A 217 18.49 -21.62 4.39
CA ARG A 217 19.11 -22.19 5.60
C ARG A 217 20.64 -22.05 5.65
N GLU A 218 21.31 -22.00 4.51
CA GLU A 218 22.77 -21.83 4.44
C GLU A 218 23.15 -20.34 4.61
N GLU A 219 22.28 -19.42 4.20
CA GLU A 219 22.43 -17.97 4.40
C GLU A 219 22.13 -17.52 5.85
N GLU A 220 21.11 -18.09 6.49
CA GLU A 220 20.76 -17.78 7.89
C GLU A 220 21.91 -18.08 8.87
N GLU A 221 22.67 -19.16 8.67
CA GLU A 221 23.85 -19.51 9.49
C GLU A 221 25.06 -18.58 9.26
N LEU A 222 25.10 -17.88 8.13
CA LEU A 222 26.14 -16.91 7.75
C LEU A 222 25.79 -15.50 8.24
N LEU A 223 24.51 -15.11 8.17
CA LEU A 223 23.99 -13.82 8.62
C LEU A 223 24.07 -13.65 10.15
N ASP A 224 23.81 -14.71 10.92
CA ASP A 224 23.83 -14.67 12.40
C ASP A 224 25.25 -14.44 12.99
N LYS A 225 26.29 -14.62 12.17
CA LYS A 225 27.68 -14.32 12.53
C LYS A 225 28.06 -12.86 12.28
N VAL A 226 27.35 -12.16 11.39
CA VAL A 226 27.65 -10.79 10.96
C VAL A 226 26.90 -9.75 11.81
N THR A 227 25.74 -10.10 12.36
CA THR A 227 24.87 -9.25 13.20
C THR A 227 25.45 -8.86 14.57
N ARG A 228 26.59 -9.42 15.00
CA ARG A 228 27.24 -9.06 16.29
C ARG A 228 27.99 -7.73 16.26
N GLY A 229 28.15 -7.09 15.08
CA GLY A 229 28.76 -5.77 14.93
C GLY A 229 27.71 -4.67 14.82
N GLY A 230 27.41 -4.01 15.94
CA GLY A 230 26.34 -3.02 16.06
C GLY A 230 26.36 -1.90 15.01
N GLY A 231 25.24 -1.75 14.31
CA GLY A 231 24.94 -0.64 13.39
C GLY A 231 23.51 -0.18 13.62
N LEU A 232 23.35 1.13 13.82
CA LEU A 232 22.15 1.91 14.10
C LEU A 232 20.84 1.31 13.54
N LEU A 233 19.94 0.99 14.46
CA LEU A 233 18.59 0.50 14.21
C LEU A 233 17.80 1.50 13.35
N ALA A 234 17.12 0.99 12.31
CA ALA A 234 16.00 1.66 11.67
C ALA A 234 15.08 2.22 12.75
N VAL A 235 14.63 3.47 12.58
CA VAL A 235 13.91 4.25 13.58
C VAL A 235 12.86 3.37 14.24
N THR A 236 13.21 2.97 15.45
CA THR A 236 12.37 2.30 16.41
C THR A 236 11.14 3.16 16.56
N GLU A 237 9.99 2.63 16.15
CA GLU A 237 8.69 3.19 16.49
C GLU A 237 8.57 3.15 18.02
N LEU A 238 9.04 4.23 18.65
CA LEU A 238 9.20 4.45 20.09
C LEU A 238 7.88 4.64 20.84
N THR A 239 6.81 4.11 20.28
CA THR A 239 5.53 3.92 20.95
C THR A 239 5.12 2.45 20.81
N LYS A 240 5.61 1.64 21.77
CA LYS A 240 5.27 0.23 22.09
C LYS A 240 6.22 -0.90 21.64
N GLY A 241 7.42 -0.61 21.12
CA GLY A 241 8.49 -1.62 21.08
C GLY A 241 8.29 -2.79 20.10
N GLU A 242 7.43 -2.63 19.09
CA GLU A 242 7.28 -3.57 17.99
C GLU A 242 8.19 -3.11 16.84
N LYS A 243 9.01 -4.02 16.30
CA LYS A 243 9.88 -3.78 15.14
C LYS A 243 9.29 -4.54 13.96
N TYR A 244 8.94 -3.84 12.89
CA TYR A 244 8.48 -4.46 11.66
C TYR A 244 9.70 -4.78 10.80
N ASP A 245 10.00 -6.07 10.67
CA ASP A 245 11.15 -6.56 9.90
C ASP A 245 10.74 -7.15 8.54
N GLU A 246 9.46 -7.43 8.34
CA GLU A 246 8.89 -7.99 7.11
C GLU A 246 7.96 -6.99 6.41
N PRO A 247 7.86 -6.99 5.06
CA PRO A 247 6.95 -6.10 4.32
C PRO A 247 5.48 -6.51 4.45
N ILE A 248 4.57 -5.56 4.19
CA ILE A 248 3.13 -5.86 4.10
C ILE A 248 2.89 -6.80 2.92
N THR A 249 2.02 -7.79 3.14
CA THR A 249 1.57 -8.70 2.09
C THR A 249 0.19 -8.28 1.59
N THR A 250 0.04 -8.21 0.28
CA THR A 250 -1.26 -7.95 -0.37
C THR A 250 -1.82 -9.23 -1.00
N ALA A 251 -3.09 -9.21 -1.38
CA ALA A 251 -3.71 -10.29 -2.16
C ALA A 251 -3.31 -10.28 -3.65
N TRP A 252 -2.71 -9.19 -4.13
CA TRP A 252 -2.38 -9.03 -5.55
C TRP A 252 -1.22 -9.95 -5.97
N ARG A 253 -1.36 -10.58 -7.14
CA ARG A 253 -0.30 -11.41 -7.75
C ARG A 253 -0.23 -11.15 -9.26
N PRO A 254 0.98 -11.09 -9.84
CA PRO A 254 1.15 -10.95 -11.28
C PRO A 254 0.48 -12.10 -12.07
N PRO A 255 0.08 -11.88 -13.33
CA PRO A 255 -0.43 -12.91 -14.21
C PRO A 255 0.47 -14.16 -14.29
N GLY A 256 -0.14 -15.32 -14.50
CA GLY A 256 0.59 -16.59 -14.49
C GLY A 256 1.65 -16.71 -15.59
N HIS A 257 1.40 -16.15 -16.78
CA HIS A 257 2.38 -16.15 -17.87
C HIS A 257 3.59 -15.27 -17.59
N ILE A 258 3.40 -14.15 -16.88
CA ILE A 258 4.50 -13.28 -16.45
C ILE A 258 5.32 -14.00 -15.38
N ARG A 259 4.68 -14.58 -14.35
CA ARG A 259 5.39 -15.29 -13.25
C ARG A 259 6.23 -16.50 -13.69
N ARG A 260 5.89 -17.12 -14.82
CA ARG A 260 6.64 -18.26 -15.39
C ARG A 260 7.87 -17.85 -16.20
N GLN A 261 8.07 -16.56 -16.44
CA GLN A 261 9.28 -16.06 -17.08
C GLN A 261 10.47 -16.24 -16.16
N THR A 262 11.65 -16.38 -16.75
CA THR A 262 12.89 -16.55 -16.00
C THR A 262 13.39 -15.21 -15.46
N GLN A 263 14.26 -15.25 -14.44
CA GLN A 263 14.90 -14.04 -13.93
C GLN A 263 15.66 -13.28 -15.03
N SER A 264 16.27 -14.00 -15.98
CA SER A 264 16.94 -13.41 -17.14
C SER A 264 15.97 -12.64 -18.04
N ASP A 265 14.73 -13.11 -18.21
CA ASP A 265 13.72 -12.41 -19.00
C ASP A 265 13.35 -11.07 -18.36
N TYR A 266 13.15 -11.05 -17.03
CA TYR A 266 12.86 -9.82 -16.30
C TYR A 266 14.03 -8.82 -16.39
N GLU A 267 15.27 -9.31 -16.24
CA GLU A 267 16.47 -8.48 -16.34
C GLU A 267 16.65 -7.93 -17.76
N ASN A 268 16.42 -8.74 -18.79
CA ASN A 268 16.45 -8.30 -20.18
C ASN A 268 15.40 -7.21 -20.46
N GLN A 269 14.19 -7.36 -19.91
CA GLN A 269 13.13 -6.36 -20.02
C GLN A 269 13.50 -5.06 -19.29
N ARG A 270 14.00 -5.14 -18.06
CA ARG A 270 14.47 -3.99 -17.28
C ARG A 270 15.60 -3.25 -18.01
N LYS A 271 16.60 -3.99 -18.51
CA LYS A 271 17.72 -3.44 -19.28
C LYS A 271 17.26 -2.73 -20.55
N ARG A 272 16.32 -3.31 -21.30
CA ARG A 272 15.74 -2.70 -22.51
C ARG A 272 15.04 -1.36 -22.20
N LEU A 273 14.43 -1.26 -21.03
CA LEU A 273 13.66 -0.09 -20.60
C LEU A 273 14.48 0.91 -19.76
N GLY A 274 15.78 0.66 -19.57
CA GLY A 274 16.64 1.54 -18.75
C GLY A 274 16.26 1.56 -17.27
N ILE A 275 15.70 0.46 -16.77
CA ILE A 275 15.29 0.29 -15.37
C ILE A 275 16.39 -0.47 -14.63
N SER A 276 16.87 0.08 -13.52
CA SER A 276 17.71 -0.61 -12.54
C SER A 276 16.90 -0.86 -11.28
N CYS A 277 17.02 -2.04 -10.69
CA CYS A 277 16.32 -2.37 -9.45
C CYS A 277 17.28 -2.99 -8.43
N GLU A 278 17.15 -2.59 -7.18
CA GLU A 278 17.91 -3.12 -6.05
C GLU A 278 16.95 -3.55 -4.94
N GLY A 279 17.29 -4.63 -4.23
CA GLY A 279 16.48 -5.20 -3.17
C GLY A 279 16.16 -6.68 -3.42
N GLU A 280 15.53 -7.31 -2.42
CA GLU A 280 15.20 -8.73 -2.45
C GLU A 280 13.80 -8.96 -3.01
N ASN A 281 13.55 -10.11 -3.65
CA ASN A 281 12.23 -10.54 -4.12
C ASN A 281 11.50 -9.49 -4.97
N ILE A 282 12.19 -8.93 -5.96
CA ILE A 282 11.67 -7.85 -6.81
C ILE A 282 10.54 -8.37 -7.72
N PRO A 283 9.31 -7.82 -7.65
CA PRO A 283 8.22 -8.21 -8.52
C PRO A 283 8.55 -8.05 -10.01
N PRO A 284 7.98 -8.90 -10.89
CA PRO A 284 8.28 -8.86 -12.30
C PRO A 284 7.78 -7.55 -12.94
N PRO A 285 8.51 -6.99 -13.92
CA PRO A 285 8.06 -5.82 -14.67
C PRO A 285 6.84 -6.17 -15.55
N ILE A 286 5.77 -5.38 -15.48
CA ILE A 286 4.53 -5.60 -16.25
C ILE A 286 4.36 -4.49 -17.29
N GLY A 287 4.24 -4.86 -18.56
CA GLY A 287 4.21 -3.92 -19.68
C GLY A 287 2.82 -3.35 -20.02
N SER A 288 1.77 -3.77 -19.32
CA SER A 288 0.38 -3.39 -19.62
C SER A 288 -0.42 -3.15 -18.35
N PHE A 289 -1.18 -2.05 -18.29
CA PHE A 289 -2.08 -1.76 -17.18
C PHE A 289 -3.19 -2.82 -17.03
N LEU A 290 -3.63 -3.44 -18.14
CA LEU A 290 -4.59 -4.53 -18.11
C LEU A 290 -4.01 -5.76 -17.39
N GLU A 291 -2.74 -6.09 -17.66
CA GLU A 291 -2.04 -7.19 -17.00
C GLU A 291 -1.74 -6.91 -15.52
N MET A 292 -1.72 -5.64 -15.12
CA MET A 292 -1.66 -5.22 -13.71
C MET A 292 -3.00 -5.41 -12.98
N LYS A 293 -4.08 -5.77 -13.70
CA LYS A 293 -5.43 -6.08 -13.17
C LYS A 293 -6.18 -4.88 -12.58
N PHE A 294 -6.02 -3.69 -13.17
CA PHE A 294 -6.84 -2.54 -12.79
C PHE A 294 -8.29 -2.67 -13.31
N PRO A 295 -9.28 -2.13 -12.59
CA PRO A 295 -10.67 -2.03 -13.06
C PRO A 295 -10.78 -1.36 -14.43
N LYS A 296 -11.69 -1.85 -15.28
CA LYS A 296 -11.93 -1.29 -16.63
C LYS A 296 -12.19 0.21 -16.61
N THR A 297 -12.95 0.68 -15.63
CA THR A 297 -13.25 2.11 -15.43
C THR A 297 -11.97 2.96 -15.30
N LEU A 298 -10.99 2.50 -14.53
CA LEU A 298 -9.72 3.21 -14.39
C LEU A 298 -8.89 3.15 -15.67
N LEU A 299 -8.90 2.01 -16.37
CA LEU A 299 -8.23 1.87 -17.67
C LEU A 299 -8.83 2.80 -18.73
N GLU A 300 -10.15 2.88 -18.80
CA GLU A 300 -10.88 3.78 -19.71
C GLU A 300 -10.62 5.25 -19.37
N PHE A 301 -10.61 5.63 -18.09
CA PHE A 301 -10.21 6.96 -17.64
C PHE A 301 -8.79 7.31 -18.10
N MET A 302 -7.83 6.41 -17.87
CA MET A 302 -6.44 6.61 -18.27
C MET A 302 -6.29 6.79 -19.79
N GLN A 303 -7.00 5.97 -20.57
CA GLN A 303 -6.94 6.02 -22.02
C GLN A 303 -7.64 7.25 -22.59
N ASN A 304 -8.87 7.54 -22.16
CA ASN A 304 -9.74 8.53 -22.79
C ASN A 304 -9.50 9.95 -22.26
N GLU A 305 -9.24 10.11 -20.96
CA GLU A 305 -9.10 11.43 -20.34
C GLU A 305 -7.63 11.85 -20.20
N LYS A 306 -6.72 10.90 -19.97
CA LYS A 306 -5.28 11.18 -19.81
C LYS A 306 -4.42 10.83 -21.02
N GLY A 307 -4.95 10.11 -22.00
CA GLY A 307 -4.19 9.67 -23.18
C GLY A 307 -3.08 8.66 -22.86
N ILE A 308 -3.13 8.02 -21.69
CA ILE A 308 -2.12 7.07 -21.21
C ILE A 308 -2.56 5.65 -21.58
N VAL A 309 -2.00 5.14 -22.68
CA VAL A 309 -2.29 3.78 -23.17
C VAL A 309 -1.28 2.77 -22.66
N THR A 310 0.00 3.16 -22.58
CA THR A 310 1.11 2.28 -22.21
C THR A 310 1.84 2.80 -20.97
N PRO A 311 2.21 1.92 -20.02
CA PRO A 311 2.90 2.34 -18.82
C PRO A 311 4.31 2.85 -19.13
N THR A 312 4.73 3.90 -18.42
CA THR A 312 6.10 4.41 -18.45
C THR A 312 7.07 3.44 -17.75
N ALA A 313 8.38 3.60 -17.94
CA ALA A 313 9.37 2.70 -17.33
C ALA A 313 9.27 2.63 -15.80
N ILE A 314 8.99 3.75 -15.10
CA ILE A 314 8.79 3.74 -13.64
C ILE A 314 7.48 3.04 -13.25
N GLN A 315 6.44 3.14 -14.07
CA GLN A 315 5.15 2.47 -13.83
C GLN A 315 5.26 0.96 -14.04
N ILE A 316 5.99 0.52 -15.08
CA ILE A 316 6.18 -0.90 -15.43
C ILE A 316 6.72 -1.71 -14.25
N GLN A 317 7.63 -1.13 -13.47
CA GLN A 317 8.25 -1.80 -12.33
C GLN A 317 7.68 -1.33 -10.99
N GLY A 318 7.39 -0.04 -10.84
CA GLY A 318 6.94 0.55 -9.59
C GLY A 318 5.51 0.19 -9.22
N ILE A 319 4.59 0.05 -10.20
CA ILE A 319 3.21 -0.38 -9.91
C ILE A 319 3.18 -1.82 -9.38
N PRO A 320 3.86 -2.81 -9.99
CA PRO A 320 3.95 -4.16 -9.41
C PRO A 320 4.56 -4.19 -8.00
N VAL A 321 5.54 -3.35 -7.71
CA VAL A 321 6.12 -3.20 -6.36
C VAL A 321 5.07 -2.69 -5.38
N ALA A 322 4.41 -1.58 -5.72
CA ALA A 322 3.36 -0.98 -4.90
C ALA A 322 2.18 -1.94 -4.68
N LEU A 323 1.69 -2.59 -5.74
CA LEU A 323 0.61 -3.57 -5.65
C LEU A 323 0.96 -4.80 -4.80
N SER A 324 2.25 -5.15 -4.69
CA SER A 324 2.72 -6.28 -3.88
C SER A 324 2.83 -5.97 -2.38
N GLY A 325 2.59 -4.72 -1.95
CA GLY A 325 2.72 -4.30 -0.55
C GLY A 325 4.15 -4.00 -0.10
N ARG A 326 5.11 -3.98 -1.03
CA ARG A 326 6.52 -3.70 -0.74
C ARG A 326 6.76 -2.20 -0.63
N ASP A 327 7.59 -1.83 0.33
CA ASP A 327 8.16 -0.50 0.41
C ASP A 327 9.02 -0.22 -0.83
N MET A 328 9.02 1.02 -1.29
CA MET A 328 9.69 1.38 -2.54
C MET A 328 10.43 2.70 -2.41
N ILE A 329 11.60 2.76 -3.05
CA ILE A 329 12.30 4.00 -3.33
C ILE A 329 12.32 4.19 -4.85
N GLY A 330 11.48 5.10 -5.35
CA GLY A 330 11.38 5.42 -6.77
C GLY A 330 12.28 6.60 -7.13
N ILE A 331 13.34 6.36 -7.91
CA ILE A 331 14.23 7.38 -8.44
C ILE A 331 13.88 7.62 -9.90
N ALA A 332 13.28 8.77 -10.19
CA ALA A 332 12.99 9.19 -11.56
C ALA A 332 12.79 10.71 -11.63
N SER A 333 13.02 11.30 -12.80
CA SER A 333 12.79 12.74 -13.05
C SER A 333 11.30 13.10 -12.98
N THR A 334 10.99 14.40 -12.87
CA THR A 334 9.63 14.91 -13.08
C THR A 334 9.12 14.55 -14.48
N GLY A 335 7.80 14.38 -14.64
CA GLY A 335 7.19 13.96 -15.91
C GLY A 335 7.37 12.47 -16.27
N SER A 336 8.12 11.69 -15.50
CA SER A 336 8.31 10.25 -15.75
C SER A 336 7.09 9.37 -15.43
N GLY A 337 6.02 9.95 -14.88
CA GLY A 337 4.81 9.22 -14.49
C GLY A 337 4.79 8.68 -13.05
N LYS A 338 5.65 9.22 -12.16
CA LYS A 338 5.71 8.87 -10.73
C LYS A 338 4.35 8.97 -10.03
N THR A 339 3.63 10.07 -10.23
CA THR A 339 2.33 10.31 -9.59
C THR A 339 1.36 9.15 -9.80
N MET A 340 1.21 8.72 -11.05
CA MET A 340 0.33 7.61 -11.41
C MET A 340 0.79 6.26 -10.81
N THR A 341 2.11 6.10 -10.62
CA THR A 341 2.72 4.89 -10.06
C THR A 341 2.26 4.62 -8.63
N PHE A 342 2.06 5.67 -7.83
CA PHE A 342 1.59 5.53 -6.45
C PHE A 342 0.10 5.81 -6.26
N VAL A 343 -0.53 6.62 -7.12
CA VAL A 343 -1.97 6.91 -7.03
C VAL A 343 -2.82 5.72 -7.50
N LEU A 344 -2.48 5.05 -8.62
CA LEU A 344 -3.30 3.95 -9.12
C LEU A 344 -3.44 2.78 -8.14
N PRO A 345 -2.34 2.24 -7.56
CA PRO A 345 -2.45 1.18 -6.56
C PRO A 345 -3.26 1.65 -5.35
N LEU A 346 -3.06 2.90 -4.92
CA LEU A 346 -3.78 3.46 -3.79
C LEU A 346 -5.30 3.53 -4.03
N VAL A 347 -5.72 4.05 -5.18
CA VAL A 347 -7.14 4.12 -5.57
C VAL A 347 -7.74 2.72 -5.66
N MET A 348 -7.02 1.76 -6.24
CA MET A 348 -7.45 0.37 -6.30
C MET A 348 -7.63 -0.25 -4.91
N PHE A 349 -6.66 -0.04 -4.00
CA PHE A 349 -6.78 -0.52 -2.62
C PHE A 349 -7.95 0.15 -1.89
N CYS A 350 -8.13 1.46 -2.01
CA CYS A 350 -9.25 2.16 -1.39
C CYS A 350 -10.60 1.65 -1.92
N LEU A 351 -10.73 1.45 -3.24
CA LEU A 351 -11.95 0.92 -3.84
C LEU A 351 -12.24 -0.52 -3.39
N GLU A 352 -11.20 -1.37 -3.34
CA GLU A 352 -11.32 -2.74 -2.82
C GLU A 352 -11.76 -2.76 -1.36
N GLN A 353 -11.21 -1.86 -0.53
CA GLN A 353 -11.61 -1.74 0.87
C GLN A 353 -13.04 -1.21 1.00
N GLU A 354 -13.44 -0.15 0.29
CA GLU A 354 -14.80 0.40 0.35
C GLU A 354 -15.86 -0.63 -0.10
N LEU A 355 -15.56 -1.43 -1.14
CA LEU A 355 -16.44 -2.51 -1.60
C LEU A 355 -16.60 -3.64 -0.56
N LYS A 356 -15.54 -3.95 0.20
CA LYS A 356 -15.54 -5.03 1.21
C LYS A 356 -16.08 -4.56 2.55
N LEU A 357 -15.72 -3.35 2.94
CA LEU A 357 -16.01 -2.73 4.22
C LEU A 357 -16.11 -1.20 4.05
N PRO A 358 -17.33 -0.64 3.93
CA PRO A 358 -17.51 0.80 3.76
C PRO A 358 -16.91 1.61 4.91
N PHE A 359 -16.17 2.66 4.58
CA PHE A 359 -15.49 3.52 5.55
C PHE A 359 -16.50 4.27 6.42
N MET A 360 -16.30 4.20 7.73
CA MET A 360 -17.14 4.90 8.70
C MET A 360 -16.63 6.31 9.01
N ARG A 361 -17.47 7.09 9.68
CA ARG A 361 -17.13 8.43 10.15
C ARG A 361 -15.93 8.39 11.11
N ASN A 362 -14.99 9.30 10.90
CA ASN A 362 -13.80 9.52 11.73
C ASN A 362 -12.78 8.35 11.79
N GLU A 363 -12.82 7.39 10.87
CA GLU A 363 -11.80 6.30 10.84
C GLU A 363 -10.40 6.77 10.40
N GLY A 364 -10.32 7.93 9.74
CA GLY A 364 -9.08 8.44 9.16
C GLY A 364 -8.84 7.91 7.73
N PRO A 365 -7.80 8.39 7.04
CA PRO A 365 -7.47 7.97 5.68
C PRO A 365 -6.80 6.60 5.65
N PHE A 366 -7.09 5.84 4.59
CA PHE A 366 -6.32 4.64 4.23
C PHE A 366 -4.97 5.02 3.60
N GLY A 367 -5.01 6.01 2.71
CA GLY A 367 -3.87 6.53 1.98
C GLY A 367 -3.51 7.95 2.36
N LEU A 368 -2.23 8.18 2.61
CA LEU A 368 -1.68 9.50 2.88
C LEU A 368 -0.57 9.82 1.87
N ILE A 369 -0.70 10.94 1.18
CA ILE A 369 0.30 11.45 0.23
C ILE A 369 0.85 12.77 0.78
N ILE A 370 2.14 12.79 1.08
CA ILE A 370 2.85 13.96 1.58
C ILE A 370 3.74 14.51 0.48
N VAL A 371 3.64 15.83 0.26
CA VAL A 371 4.37 16.56 -0.79
C VAL A 371 4.93 17.89 -0.25
N PRO A 372 6.01 18.43 -0.85
CA PRO A 372 6.67 19.64 -0.35
C PRO A 372 5.87 20.93 -0.58
N SER A 373 5.08 21.02 -1.66
CA SER A 373 4.41 22.26 -2.08
C SER A 373 2.89 22.15 -2.10
N ARG A 374 2.21 23.30 -1.97
CA ARG A 374 0.74 23.37 -2.00
C ARG A 374 0.21 23.15 -3.42
N GLU A 375 0.98 23.60 -4.39
CA GLU A 375 0.71 23.51 -5.81
C GLU A 375 0.72 22.04 -6.26
N LEU A 376 1.76 21.28 -5.86
CA LEU A 376 1.84 19.85 -6.14
C LEU A 376 0.74 19.07 -5.41
N ALA A 377 0.45 19.43 -4.16
CA ALA A 377 -0.65 18.82 -3.41
C ALA A 377 -2.00 18.99 -4.12
N ARG A 378 -2.28 20.19 -4.64
CA ARG A 378 -3.52 20.45 -5.38
C ARG A 378 -3.56 19.66 -6.69
N GLN A 379 -2.48 19.62 -7.46
CA GLN A 379 -2.41 18.84 -8.70
C GLN A 379 -2.71 17.35 -8.48
N ILE A 380 -2.12 16.74 -7.45
CA ILE A 380 -2.35 15.33 -7.13
C ILE A 380 -3.77 15.12 -6.61
N TYR A 381 -4.29 16.05 -5.79
CA TYR A 381 -5.65 15.99 -5.30
C TYR A 381 -6.69 16.05 -6.43
N ASP A 382 -6.53 16.99 -7.36
CA ASP A 382 -7.44 17.13 -8.51
C ASP A 382 -7.43 15.86 -9.37
N LEU A 383 -6.25 15.26 -9.59
CA LEU A 383 -6.12 13.96 -10.27
C LEU A 383 -6.88 12.83 -9.55
N VAL A 384 -6.80 12.78 -8.22
CA VAL A 384 -7.52 11.77 -7.42
C VAL A 384 -9.03 11.97 -7.52
N ILE A 385 -9.50 13.22 -7.48
CA ILE A 385 -10.93 13.56 -7.63
C ILE A 385 -11.45 13.13 -9.00
N GLU A 386 -10.73 13.40 -10.08
CA GLU A 386 -11.13 12.97 -11.43
C GLU A 386 -11.25 11.44 -11.55
N MET A 387 -10.33 10.69 -10.93
CA MET A 387 -10.44 9.22 -10.87
C MET A 387 -11.66 8.75 -10.07
N PHE A 388 -11.95 9.41 -8.95
CA PHE A 388 -13.12 9.10 -8.13
C PHE A 388 -14.42 9.42 -8.86
N ASP A 389 -14.47 10.50 -9.62
CA ASP A 389 -15.62 10.83 -10.48
C ASP A 389 -15.82 9.78 -11.56
N ALA A 390 -14.74 9.29 -12.19
CA ALA A 390 -14.83 8.20 -13.17
C ALA A 390 -15.37 6.90 -12.54
N ILE A 391 -14.91 6.56 -11.33
CA ILE A 391 -15.40 5.41 -10.55
C ILE A 391 -16.90 5.57 -10.24
N ASN A 392 -17.32 6.73 -9.74
CA ASN A 392 -18.71 7.02 -9.39
C ASN A 392 -19.64 6.95 -10.63
N LYS A 393 -19.22 7.51 -11.77
CA LYS A 393 -19.95 7.42 -13.04
C LYS A 393 -20.17 5.97 -13.51
N ALA A 394 -19.28 5.06 -13.14
CA ALA A 394 -19.41 3.64 -13.45
C ALA A 394 -20.32 2.86 -12.48
N GLY A 395 -20.97 3.54 -11.52
CA GLY A 395 -21.87 2.92 -10.55
C GLY A 395 -21.17 2.20 -9.40
N LEU A 396 -19.88 2.48 -9.19
CA LEU A 396 -19.10 1.97 -8.06
C LEU A 396 -19.28 2.88 -6.82
N PRO A 397 -18.90 2.42 -5.61
CA PRO A 397 -19.06 3.19 -4.38
C PRO A 397 -18.44 4.59 -4.41
N GLU A 398 -19.04 5.51 -3.66
CA GLU A 398 -18.59 6.90 -3.57
C GLU A 398 -17.28 6.99 -2.78
N MET A 399 -16.21 7.28 -3.51
CA MET A 399 -14.89 7.51 -2.96
C MET A 399 -14.72 8.98 -2.53
N ARG A 400 -13.97 9.20 -1.45
CA ARG A 400 -13.81 10.51 -0.78
C ARG A 400 -12.34 10.84 -0.57
N ALA A 401 -11.89 11.99 -1.05
CA ALA A 401 -10.53 12.49 -0.87
C ALA A 401 -10.52 13.88 -0.22
N GLY A 402 -9.42 14.23 0.45
CA GLY A 402 -9.28 15.54 1.11
C GLY A 402 -7.89 16.14 0.95
N LEU A 403 -7.86 17.47 1.04
CA LEU A 403 -6.67 18.29 0.79
C LEU A 403 -6.26 19.06 2.06
N CYS A 404 -5.07 18.74 2.58
CA CYS A 404 -4.49 19.30 3.80
C CYS A 404 -3.33 20.24 3.47
N ILE A 405 -3.65 21.46 3.01
CA ILE A 405 -2.67 22.51 2.70
C ILE A 405 -2.92 23.79 3.49
N GLY A 406 -1.86 24.59 3.69
CA GLY A 406 -1.95 25.91 4.29
C GLY A 406 -2.70 26.90 3.39
N GLY A 407 -3.29 27.95 4.00
CA GLY A 407 -4.04 28.99 3.28
C GLY A 407 -5.54 28.71 3.12
N VAL A 408 -6.01 27.52 3.48
CA VAL A 408 -7.44 27.17 3.54
C VAL A 408 -7.90 27.21 5.01
N PRO A 409 -9.10 27.74 5.34
CA PRO A 409 -9.62 27.72 6.70
C PRO A 409 -9.77 26.30 7.27
N ILE A 410 -9.32 26.07 8.51
CA ILE A 410 -9.37 24.76 9.18
C ILE A 410 -10.82 24.26 9.33
N GLY A 411 -11.77 25.18 9.54
CA GLY A 411 -13.17 24.83 9.80
C GLY A 411 -13.91 24.19 8.63
N GLU A 412 -13.52 24.52 7.39
CA GLU A 412 -14.06 23.89 6.18
C GLU A 412 -13.46 22.49 6.02
N GLN A 413 -12.12 22.40 6.08
CA GLN A 413 -11.40 21.13 6.07
C GLN A 413 -11.94 20.13 7.10
N ALA A 414 -12.16 20.55 8.35
CA ALA A 414 -12.66 19.69 9.42
C ALA A 414 -14.10 19.16 9.20
N LYS A 415 -14.89 19.75 8.30
CA LYS A 415 -16.20 19.19 7.91
C LYS A 415 -16.03 18.01 6.97
N ASP A 416 -15.13 18.13 6.01
CA ASP A 416 -14.90 17.09 4.99
C ASP A 416 -14.32 15.82 5.61
N PHE A 417 -13.45 15.96 6.62
CA PHE A 417 -12.87 14.80 7.35
C PHE A 417 -13.85 14.03 8.23
N ARG A 418 -15.00 14.61 8.61
CA ARG A 418 -15.96 13.96 9.52
C ARG A 418 -16.73 12.81 8.89
N ASN A 419 -16.91 12.81 7.56
CA ASN A 419 -17.67 11.77 6.86
C ASN A 419 -16.83 10.52 6.52
N GLY A 420 -15.60 10.43 7.02
CA GLY A 420 -14.66 9.38 6.63
C GLY A 420 -14.03 9.70 5.28
N ILE A 421 -12.74 9.42 5.13
CA ILE A 421 -11.97 9.81 3.96
C ILE A 421 -11.05 8.66 3.56
N HIS A 422 -10.85 8.46 2.27
CA HIS A 422 -10.05 7.34 1.77
C HIS A 422 -8.60 7.78 1.54
N ILE A 423 -8.42 8.92 0.88
CA ILE A 423 -7.12 9.47 0.50
C ILE A 423 -6.98 10.90 1.00
N VAL A 424 -5.84 11.22 1.59
CA VAL A 424 -5.46 12.58 1.96
C VAL A 424 -4.19 12.99 1.26
N VAL A 425 -4.22 14.15 0.60
CA VAL A 425 -3.04 14.80 0.03
C VAL A 425 -2.68 16.00 0.90
N ALA A 426 -1.42 16.08 1.35
CA ALA A 426 -1.05 17.03 2.38
C ALA A 426 0.36 17.61 2.25
N THR A 427 0.53 18.82 2.77
CA THR A 427 1.87 19.38 3.08
C THR A 427 2.26 19.07 4.54
N PRO A 428 3.54 18.74 4.84
CA PRO A 428 3.98 18.27 6.17
C PRO A 428 3.52 19.15 7.33
N GLY A 429 3.80 20.46 7.28
CA GLY A 429 3.48 21.38 8.37
C GLY A 429 1.99 21.47 8.67
N ARG A 430 1.13 21.50 7.63
CA ARG A 430 -0.33 21.56 7.83
C ARG A 430 -0.87 20.25 8.38
N LEU A 431 -0.37 19.11 7.90
CA LEU A 431 -0.79 17.80 8.38
C LEU A 431 -0.44 17.61 9.85
N SER A 432 0.79 17.96 10.24
CA SER A 432 1.25 17.86 11.63
C SER A 432 0.38 18.70 12.59
N ASP A 433 0.00 19.93 12.20
CA ASP A 433 -0.93 20.76 12.98
C ASP A 433 -2.31 20.10 13.15
N MET A 434 -2.86 19.52 12.08
CA MET A 434 -4.17 18.84 12.12
C MET A 434 -4.17 17.56 12.95
N LEU A 435 -3.06 16.79 12.91
CA LEU A 435 -2.87 15.59 13.73
C LEU A 435 -2.72 15.96 15.21
N THR A 436 -1.93 16.99 15.52
CA THR A 436 -1.73 17.48 16.89
C THR A 436 -3.04 17.97 17.50
N LYS A 437 -3.87 18.66 16.72
CA LYS A 437 -5.21 19.12 17.11
C LYS A 437 -6.28 18.02 17.11
N LYS A 438 -5.92 16.78 16.74
CA LYS A 438 -6.84 15.63 16.63
C LYS A 438 -8.03 15.87 15.69
N ILE A 439 -7.84 16.69 14.66
CA ILE A 439 -8.86 16.92 13.62
C ILE A 439 -8.92 15.72 12.68
N ILE A 440 -7.76 15.11 12.41
CA ILE A 440 -7.59 13.88 11.65
C ILE A 440 -6.77 12.89 12.49
N ASN A 441 -6.97 11.60 12.26
CA ASN A 441 -6.18 10.52 12.84
C ASN A 441 -5.66 9.60 11.72
N LEU A 442 -4.64 8.78 12.00
CA LEU A 442 -4.01 7.86 11.04
C LEU A 442 -4.16 6.39 11.46
N GLU A 443 -5.25 6.04 12.14
CA GLU A 443 -5.41 4.71 12.73
C GLU A 443 -5.52 3.59 11.67
N VAL A 444 -6.28 3.86 10.60
CA VAL A 444 -6.47 2.92 9.47
C VAL A 444 -5.49 3.16 8.32
N CYS A 445 -4.58 4.12 8.44
CA CYS A 445 -3.64 4.43 7.36
C CYS A 445 -2.67 3.26 7.16
N ARG A 446 -2.66 2.70 5.94
CA ARG A 446 -1.79 1.56 5.55
C ARG A 446 -0.90 1.87 4.37
N TYR A 447 -1.08 3.01 3.73
CA TYR A 447 -0.31 3.40 2.55
C TYR A 447 0.15 4.85 2.68
N LEU A 448 1.47 5.06 2.74
CA LEU A 448 2.11 6.36 2.86
C LEU A 448 2.97 6.63 1.63
N VAL A 449 2.82 7.81 1.04
CA VAL A 449 3.67 8.29 -0.05
C VAL A 449 4.40 9.55 0.41
N LEU A 450 5.71 9.57 0.18
CA LEU A 450 6.57 10.75 0.30
C LEU A 450 7.07 11.11 -1.10
N ASP A 451 6.45 12.08 -1.75
CA ASP A 451 6.85 12.51 -3.10
C ASP A 451 7.73 13.77 -3.03
N GLU A 452 8.73 13.83 -3.91
CA GLU A 452 9.81 14.83 -3.87
C GLU A 452 10.51 14.92 -2.50
N ALA A 453 10.95 13.76 -1.99
CA ALA A 453 11.56 13.64 -0.67
C ALA A 453 12.86 14.44 -0.50
N ASP A 454 13.67 14.53 -1.56
CA ASP A 454 14.84 15.42 -1.65
C ASP A 454 14.46 16.87 -1.31
N ARG A 455 13.45 17.41 -2.01
CA ARG A 455 12.95 18.77 -1.76
C ARG A 455 12.38 18.94 -0.37
N MET A 456 11.68 17.94 0.17
CA MET A 456 11.17 18.02 1.54
C MET A 456 12.29 18.15 2.57
N LEU A 457 13.38 17.39 2.41
CA LEU A 457 14.53 17.47 3.31
C LEU A 457 15.35 18.76 3.15
N ASP A 458 15.41 19.33 1.95
CA ASP A 458 16.06 20.61 1.67
C ASP A 458 15.30 21.78 2.29
N MET A 459 13.96 21.72 2.27
CA MET A 459 13.08 22.70 2.91
C MET A 459 13.05 22.58 4.44
N GLY A 460 13.72 21.58 5.01
CA GLY A 460 13.82 21.37 6.45
C GLY A 460 12.62 20.64 7.08
N PHE A 461 11.77 19.97 6.30
CA PHE A 461 10.59 19.26 6.82
C PHE A 461 10.89 17.92 7.51
N GLU A 462 12.15 17.64 7.81
CA GLU A 462 12.58 16.35 8.36
C GLU A 462 11.93 16.06 9.72
N ASP A 463 11.85 17.07 10.59
CA ASP A 463 11.29 16.93 11.93
C ASP A 463 9.76 16.83 11.90
N GLU A 464 9.09 17.53 11.00
CA GLU A 464 7.65 17.40 10.78
C GLU A 464 7.29 16.00 10.27
N ILE A 465 8.06 15.43 9.34
CA ILE A 465 7.80 14.07 8.83
C ILE A 465 8.02 13.04 9.94
N LYS A 466 9.10 13.17 10.73
CA LYS A 466 9.31 12.33 11.92
C LYS A 466 8.16 12.48 12.92
N SER A 467 7.67 13.70 13.14
CA SER A 467 6.51 13.96 14.00
C SER A 467 5.26 13.22 13.52
N ILE A 468 4.98 13.26 12.21
CA ILE A 468 3.86 12.56 11.59
C ILE A 468 3.98 11.04 11.78
N PHE A 469 5.19 10.47 11.73
CA PHE A 469 5.41 9.04 11.93
C PHE A 469 4.96 8.55 13.32
N TYR A 470 5.00 9.40 14.36
CA TYR A 470 4.52 9.04 15.69
C TYR A 470 3.00 8.86 15.79
N PHE A 471 2.22 9.32 14.80
CA PHE A 471 0.76 9.18 14.81
C PHE A 471 0.27 7.85 14.22
N PHE A 472 1.13 7.08 13.55
CA PHE A 472 0.77 5.75 13.06
C PHE A 472 0.76 4.72 14.19
N LYS A 473 -0.25 3.85 14.18
CA LYS A 473 -0.44 2.81 15.21
C LYS A 473 -0.19 1.38 14.72
N ALA A 474 0.03 1.20 13.43
CA ALA A 474 0.19 -0.09 12.79
C ALA A 474 1.16 0.03 11.62
N GLN A 475 1.65 -1.12 11.15
CA GLN A 475 2.48 -1.20 9.96
C GLN A 475 1.78 -0.57 8.75
N ARG A 476 2.57 0.11 7.93
CA ARG A 476 2.15 0.74 6.68
C ARG A 476 3.17 0.41 5.59
N GLN A 477 2.71 0.40 4.34
CA GLN A 477 3.56 0.43 3.18
C GLN A 477 4.00 1.87 2.94
N THR A 478 5.29 2.11 2.76
CA THR A 478 5.85 3.43 2.48
C THR A 478 6.48 3.45 1.09
N LEU A 479 6.07 4.42 0.26
CA LEU A 479 6.68 4.70 -1.02
C LEU A 479 7.36 6.07 -0.97
N LEU A 480 8.67 6.10 -1.20
CA LEU A 480 9.47 7.31 -1.25
C LEU A 480 9.87 7.58 -2.70
N PHE A 481 9.52 8.75 -3.22
CA PHE A 481 9.91 9.19 -4.55
C PHE A 481 10.85 10.40 -4.46
N SER A 482 11.90 10.36 -5.25
CA SER A 482 12.96 11.38 -5.28
C SER A 482 13.54 11.50 -6.68
N ALA A 483 14.06 12.68 -7.04
CA ALA A 483 14.81 12.83 -8.29
C ALA A 483 16.27 12.41 -8.08
N THR A 484 16.84 12.72 -6.91
CA THR A 484 18.21 12.38 -6.53
C THR A 484 18.26 11.44 -5.32
N MET A 485 19.44 10.88 -5.04
CA MET A 485 19.67 9.95 -3.92
C MET A 485 20.92 10.32 -3.10
N PRO A 486 21.00 11.55 -2.56
CA PRO A 486 22.11 11.97 -1.72
C PRO A 486 22.15 11.16 -0.43
N LYS A 487 23.31 11.16 0.25
CA LYS A 487 23.49 10.41 1.52
C LYS A 487 22.42 10.72 2.55
N LYS A 488 21.98 11.99 2.65
CA LYS A 488 20.90 12.42 3.56
C LYS A 488 19.59 11.67 3.29
N ILE A 489 19.18 11.57 2.03
CA ILE A 489 17.98 10.82 1.62
C ILE A 489 18.17 9.32 1.86
N GLN A 490 19.35 8.77 1.59
CA GLN A 490 19.62 7.35 1.87
C GLN A 490 19.49 7.01 3.37
N PHE A 491 20.01 7.88 4.25
CA PHE A 491 19.85 7.71 5.70
C PHE A 491 18.40 7.85 6.14
N PHE A 492 17.69 8.85 5.61
CA PHE A 492 16.27 9.02 5.87
C PHE A 492 15.46 7.79 5.41
N ALA A 493 15.72 7.28 4.22
CA ALA A 493 15.05 6.12 3.66
C ALA A 493 15.30 4.84 4.49
N LYS A 494 16.54 4.60 4.92
CA LYS A 494 16.87 3.49 5.83
C LYS A 494 16.13 3.58 7.17
N SER A 495 15.78 4.79 7.60
CA SER A 495 15.04 5.01 8.83
C SER A 495 13.52 4.90 8.67
N ALA A 496 13.00 5.18 7.48
CA ALA A 496 11.58 5.31 7.23
C ALA A 496 10.93 4.08 6.58
N LEU A 497 11.70 3.20 5.92
CA LEU A 497 11.19 2.07 5.13
C LEU A 497 11.68 0.72 5.65
N VAL A 498 10.90 -0.34 5.39
CA VAL A 498 11.18 -1.74 5.76
C VAL A 498 11.48 -2.55 4.49
N GLN A 499 12.71 -3.09 4.37
CA GLN A 499 13.19 -3.86 3.21
C GLN A 499 12.76 -3.28 1.83
N PRO A 500 13.04 -1.99 1.56
CA PRO A 500 12.53 -1.31 0.37
C PRO A 500 13.16 -1.84 -0.92
N ILE A 501 12.38 -1.82 -2.01
CA ILE A 501 12.89 -2.02 -3.36
C ILE A 501 13.25 -0.66 -3.95
N VAL A 502 14.49 -0.48 -4.37
CA VAL A 502 14.91 0.71 -5.11
C VAL A 502 14.62 0.49 -6.59
N VAL A 503 13.81 1.36 -7.19
CA VAL A 503 13.51 1.36 -8.62
C VAL A 503 14.06 2.64 -9.21
N ASN A 504 15.11 2.53 -10.02
CA ASN A 504 15.77 3.64 -10.68
C ASN A 504 15.51 3.59 -12.18
N VAL A 505 15.01 4.69 -12.74
CA VAL A 505 14.68 4.81 -14.15
C VAL A 505 15.51 5.93 -14.77
N GLY A 506 16.38 5.56 -15.71
CA GLY A 506 17.37 6.47 -16.28
C GLY A 506 18.69 6.50 -15.50
N ARG A 507 19.60 7.40 -15.88
CA ARG A 507 20.84 7.64 -15.13
C ARG A 507 20.55 8.63 -14.00
N ALA A 508 20.58 8.17 -12.76
CA ALA A 508 20.50 9.04 -11.58
C ALA A 508 21.52 10.18 -11.68
N GLY A 509 21.05 11.43 -11.57
CA GLY A 509 21.91 12.62 -11.60
C GLY A 509 22.47 13.01 -12.97
N ALA A 510 22.07 12.36 -14.06
CA ALA A 510 22.39 12.84 -15.40
C ALA A 510 21.23 13.70 -15.91
N ALA A 511 21.51 14.95 -16.29
CA ALA A 511 20.60 15.74 -17.11
C ALA A 511 20.12 14.89 -18.28
N SER A 512 18.82 14.97 -18.60
CA SER A 512 18.18 14.13 -19.61
C SER A 512 19.04 14.10 -20.88
N LEU A 513 19.37 12.90 -21.38
CA LEU A 513 20.12 12.72 -22.65
C LEU A 513 19.41 13.38 -23.85
N ASN A 514 18.16 13.80 -23.67
CA ASN A 514 17.35 14.49 -24.66
C ASN A 514 17.48 16.03 -24.62
N VAL A 515 18.30 16.58 -23.70
CA VAL A 515 18.51 18.03 -23.59
C VAL A 515 19.88 18.37 -24.17
N LEU A 516 19.89 19.17 -25.24
CA LEU A 516 21.10 19.79 -25.76
C LEU A 516 21.58 20.84 -24.75
N GLN A 517 22.81 20.68 -24.27
CA GLN A 517 23.41 21.60 -23.30
C GLN A 517 24.54 22.38 -23.98
N GLU A 518 24.44 23.70 -23.94
CA GLU A 518 25.48 24.61 -24.42
C GLU A 518 26.02 25.43 -23.24
N LEU A 519 27.35 25.47 -23.11
CA LEU A 519 28.04 26.24 -22.07
C LEU A 519 28.72 27.43 -22.72
N GLU A 520 28.41 28.63 -22.23
CA GLU A 520 29.04 29.86 -22.72
C GLU A 520 29.63 30.66 -21.56
N PHE A 521 30.92 30.97 -21.68
CA PHE A 521 31.64 31.78 -20.69
C PHE A 521 31.45 33.26 -20.99
N VAL A 522 30.67 33.95 -20.16
CA VAL A 522 30.33 35.37 -20.30
C VAL A 522 30.79 36.14 -19.06
N ARG A 523 31.35 37.34 -19.25
CA ARG A 523 31.65 38.25 -18.14
C ARG A 523 30.36 38.74 -17.49
N SER A 524 30.35 38.93 -16.17
CA SER A 524 29.15 39.30 -15.41
C SER A 524 28.41 40.52 -15.97
N GLU A 525 29.16 41.54 -16.40
CA GLU A 525 28.61 42.76 -17.02
C GLU A 525 27.86 42.53 -18.35
N ASN A 526 28.18 41.47 -19.09
CA ASN A 526 27.60 41.19 -20.40
C ASN A 526 26.50 40.13 -20.36
N LYS A 527 26.23 39.50 -19.21
CA LYS A 527 25.24 38.42 -19.09
C LYS A 527 23.84 38.85 -19.55
N LEU A 528 23.35 40.03 -19.12
CA LEU A 528 22.02 40.52 -19.49
C LEU A 528 21.85 40.73 -21.00
N VAL A 529 22.88 41.28 -21.65
CA VAL A 529 22.88 41.47 -23.11
C VAL A 529 22.87 40.12 -23.82
N ARG A 530 23.66 39.16 -23.32
CA ARG A 530 23.71 37.81 -23.91
C ARG A 530 22.38 37.07 -23.78
N VAL A 531 21.69 37.19 -22.64
CA VAL A 531 20.34 36.63 -22.46
C VAL A 531 19.40 37.14 -23.55
N LEU A 532 19.40 38.44 -23.83
CA LEU A 532 18.55 39.03 -24.87
C LEU A 532 18.90 38.48 -26.26
N GLU A 533 20.18 38.35 -26.59
CA GLU A 533 20.62 37.74 -27.85
C GLU A 533 20.22 36.26 -27.98
N CYS A 534 20.23 35.52 -26.86
CA CYS A 534 19.74 34.14 -26.85
C CYS A 534 18.23 34.09 -27.07
N LEU A 535 17.45 34.96 -26.42
CA LEU A 535 16.00 35.05 -26.62
C LEU A 535 15.62 35.41 -28.07
N GLN A 536 16.45 36.15 -28.79
CA GLN A 536 16.20 36.45 -30.21
C GLN A 536 16.38 35.25 -31.14
N LYS A 537 17.15 34.24 -30.72
CA LYS A 537 17.43 33.04 -31.51
C LYS A 537 16.50 31.88 -31.19
N THR A 538 15.73 32.00 -30.11
CA THR A 538 14.91 30.90 -29.60
C THR A 538 13.44 31.29 -29.53
N SER A 539 12.57 30.36 -29.93
CA SER A 539 11.13 30.57 -29.83
C SER A 539 10.66 30.46 -28.36
N PRO A 540 9.62 31.20 -27.95
CA PRO A 540 8.98 30.96 -26.67
C PRO A 540 8.37 29.55 -26.63
N LYS A 541 8.31 28.88 -25.48
CA LYS A 541 8.53 29.42 -24.12
C LYS A 541 9.96 29.29 -23.62
N VAL A 542 10.43 30.31 -22.91
CA VAL A 542 11.77 30.33 -22.29
C VAL A 542 11.69 30.48 -20.77
N LEU A 543 12.47 29.66 -20.06
CA LEU A 543 12.64 29.73 -18.61
C LEU A 543 14.05 30.22 -18.27
N ILE A 544 14.16 31.22 -17.41
CA ILE A 544 15.44 31.80 -16.97
C ILE A 544 15.60 31.61 -15.46
N PHE A 545 16.67 30.94 -15.04
CA PHE A 545 17.00 30.74 -13.64
C PHE A 545 18.11 31.69 -13.19
N ALA A 546 17.91 32.34 -12.05
CA ALA A 546 18.94 33.13 -11.38
C ALA A 546 18.96 32.80 -9.88
N GLU A 547 20.14 32.84 -9.27
CA GLU A 547 20.32 32.41 -7.88
C GLU A 547 19.68 33.41 -6.91
N LYS A 548 19.88 34.71 -7.15
CA LYS A 548 19.47 35.78 -6.24
C LYS A 548 18.17 36.43 -6.70
N LYS A 549 17.33 36.79 -5.71
CA LYS A 549 16.08 37.53 -5.93
C LYS A 549 16.29 38.84 -6.68
N VAL A 550 17.36 39.55 -6.33
CA VAL A 550 17.74 40.83 -6.96
C VAL A 550 18.05 40.64 -8.45
N ASP A 551 18.68 39.53 -8.82
CA ASP A 551 19.00 39.25 -10.22
C ASP A 551 17.75 38.90 -11.03
N VAL A 552 16.79 38.19 -10.42
CA VAL A 552 15.48 37.94 -11.03
C VAL A 552 14.75 39.26 -11.34
N ASP A 553 14.75 40.20 -10.39
CA ASP A 553 14.12 41.51 -10.58
C ASP A 553 14.85 42.34 -11.65
N ASN A 554 16.19 42.35 -11.63
CA ASN A 554 17.00 43.04 -12.64
C ASN A 554 16.76 42.50 -14.06
N ILE A 555 16.71 41.17 -14.23
CA ILE A 555 16.44 40.53 -15.52
C ILE A 555 15.02 40.85 -15.97
N TYR A 556 14.04 40.78 -15.06
CA TYR A 556 12.64 41.10 -15.34
C TYR A 556 12.49 42.55 -15.84
N GLU A 557 13.03 43.52 -15.11
CA GLU A 557 12.96 44.94 -15.50
C GLU A 557 13.66 45.18 -16.84
N TYR A 558 14.83 44.59 -17.05
CA TYR A 558 15.59 44.72 -18.29
C TYR A 558 14.82 44.19 -19.50
N LEU A 559 14.25 42.97 -19.39
CA LEU A 559 13.48 42.35 -20.46
C LEU A 559 12.18 43.11 -20.75
N LEU A 560 11.51 43.61 -19.71
CA LEU A 560 10.30 44.41 -19.86
C LEU A 560 10.58 45.73 -20.63
N VAL A 561 11.68 46.41 -20.32
CA VAL A 561 12.13 47.63 -21.04
C VAL A 561 12.45 47.32 -22.51
N LYS A 562 12.90 46.10 -22.82
CA LYS A 562 13.16 45.64 -24.18
C LYS A 562 11.91 45.16 -24.93
N GLY A 563 10.74 45.23 -24.30
CA GLY A 563 9.45 44.86 -24.89
C GLY A 563 9.20 43.36 -24.94
N VAL A 564 9.88 42.57 -24.09
CA VAL A 564 9.63 41.14 -23.96
C VAL A 564 8.52 40.90 -22.95
N GLU A 565 7.56 40.07 -23.32
CA GLU A 565 6.48 39.64 -22.42
C GLU A 565 7.02 38.68 -21.36
N VAL A 566 7.41 39.23 -20.21
CA VAL A 566 8.08 38.50 -19.13
C VAL A 566 7.24 38.44 -17.86
N ALA A 567 7.32 37.31 -17.15
CA ALA A 567 6.87 37.15 -15.78
C ALA A 567 8.07 36.85 -14.87
N SER A 568 7.96 37.17 -13.58
CA SER A 568 8.99 36.78 -12.61
C SER A 568 8.44 36.22 -11.29
N ILE A 569 9.12 35.21 -10.75
CA ILE A 569 8.73 34.46 -9.55
C ILE A 569 9.93 34.30 -8.61
N HIS A 570 9.82 34.82 -7.41
CA HIS A 570 10.77 34.56 -6.31
C HIS A 570 10.05 34.66 -4.97
N GLY A 571 10.66 34.13 -3.90
CA GLY A 571 10.05 34.11 -2.56
C GLY A 571 9.90 35.48 -1.88
N GLY A 572 10.17 36.59 -2.59
CA GLY A 572 9.91 37.95 -2.11
C GLY A 572 8.61 38.57 -2.64
N LYS A 573 7.96 37.94 -3.63
CA LYS A 573 6.69 38.41 -4.19
C LYS A 573 5.48 37.95 -3.39
N ASP A 574 4.42 38.75 -3.45
CA ASP A 574 3.12 38.39 -2.92
C ASP A 574 2.55 37.15 -3.63
N GLN A 575 1.81 36.35 -2.87
CA GLN A 575 1.29 35.06 -3.35
C GLN A 575 0.30 35.23 -4.52
N SER A 576 -0.47 36.32 -4.53
CA SER A 576 -1.39 36.68 -5.63
C SER A 576 -0.64 36.91 -6.93
N ASP A 577 0.46 37.67 -6.86
CA ASP A 577 1.24 38.08 -8.02
C ASP A 577 2.04 36.90 -8.58
N ARG A 578 2.53 36.02 -7.70
CA ARG A 578 3.10 34.73 -8.11
C ARG A 578 2.09 33.90 -8.89
N HIS A 579 0.86 33.74 -8.38
CA HIS A 579 -0.18 32.95 -9.05
C HIS A 579 -0.55 33.55 -10.40
N ALA A 580 -0.75 34.87 -10.47
CA ALA A 580 -1.08 35.55 -11.71
C ALA A 580 0.03 35.38 -12.77
N GLY A 581 1.30 35.54 -12.38
CA GLY A 581 2.44 35.35 -13.28
C GLY A 581 2.57 33.91 -13.79
N ILE A 582 2.37 32.91 -12.91
CA ILE A 582 2.38 31.49 -13.29
C ILE A 582 1.26 31.16 -14.27
N GLU A 583 0.04 31.64 -14.00
CA GLU A 583 -1.10 31.40 -14.88
C GLU A 583 -0.92 32.05 -16.25
N ALA A 584 -0.47 33.30 -16.30
CA ALA A 584 -0.24 34.01 -17.56
C ALA A 584 0.81 33.27 -18.43
N PHE A 585 1.91 32.82 -17.80
CA PHE A 585 2.93 32.01 -18.49
C PHE A 585 2.38 30.64 -18.94
N ARG A 586 1.52 30.01 -18.13
CA ARG A 586 0.87 28.75 -18.51
C ARG A 586 -0.09 28.93 -19.71
N LYS A 587 -0.82 30.05 -19.77
CA LYS A 587 -1.77 30.41 -20.84
C LYS A 587 -1.12 30.93 -22.14
N ASN A 588 0.21 30.97 -22.22
CA ASN A 588 0.97 31.57 -23.33
C ASN A 588 0.78 33.09 -23.46
N GLU A 589 0.37 33.78 -22.39
CA GLU A 589 0.27 35.25 -22.38
C GLU A 589 1.63 35.91 -22.11
N LYS A 590 2.59 35.14 -21.56
CA LYS A 590 3.97 35.55 -21.33
C LYS A 590 4.91 34.57 -22.00
N ASP A 591 5.91 35.10 -22.68
CA ASP A 591 6.89 34.35 -23.47
C ASP A 591 8.05 33.84 -22.61
N VAL A 592 8.42 34.62 -21.59
CA VAL A 592 9.57 34.36 -20.72
C VAL A 592 9.16 34.34 -19.26
N LEU A 593 9.67 33.36 -18.51
CA LEU A 593 9.54 33.31 -17.06
C LEU A 593 10.91 33.33 -16.40
N VAL A 594 11.14 34.31 -15.51
CA VAL A 594 12.38 34.45 -14.73
C VAL A 594 12.12 34.00 -13.29
N ALA A 595 12.89 33.06 -12.77
CA ALA A 595 12.66 32.54 -11.43
C ALA A 595 13.95 32.21 -10.67
N THR A 596 13.85 32.19 -9.35
CA THR A 596 14.87 31.55 -8.50
C THR A 596 14.63 30.05 -8.41
N ASP A 597 15.67 29.25 -8.23
CA ASP A 597 15.58 27.78 -8.08
C ASP A 597 14.55 27.37 -7.00
N VAL A 598 14.54 28.08 -5.88
CA VAL A 598 13.62 27.78 -4.76
C VAL A 598 12.15 28.01 -5.13
N ALA A 599 11.87 28.97 -6.00
CA ALA A 599 10.50 29.43 -6.27
C ALA A 599 9.84 28.77 -7.48
N SER A 600 10.67 28.17 -8.33
CA SER A 600 10.32 27.38 -9.52
C SER A 600 10.21 25.88 -9.22
N LYS A 601 10.92 25.38 -8.19
CA LYS A 601 10.78 24.01 -7.69
C LYS A 601 9.30 23.72 -7.37
N GLY A 602 8.73 22.71 -8.01
CA GLY A 602 7.34 22.25 -7.85
C GLY A 602 6.37 22.79 -8.89
N LEU A 603 6.84 23.62 -9.84
CA LEU A 603 6.05 24.08 -10.98
C LEU A 603 6.38 23.24 -12.21
N ASP A 604 5.36 22.59 -12.78
CA ASP A 604 5.47 21.88 -14.05
C ASP A 604 4.94 22.76 -15.19
N PHE A 605 5.79 23.00 -16.18
CA PHE A 605 5.51 23.84 -17.35
C PHE A 605 5.75 23.01 -18.61
N GLN A 606 4.69 22.79 -19.37
CA GLN A 606 4.78 22.07 -20.65
C GLN A 606 5.21 22.98 -21.79
N GLY A 607 5.94 22.42 -22.76
CA GLY A 607 6.33 23.13 -23.98
C GLY A 607 7.39 24.20 -23.76
N ILE A 608 8.30 24.00 -22.81
CA ILE A 608 9.50 24.84 -22.70
C ILE A 608 10.47 24.43 -23.81
N GLU A 609 10.77 25.37 -24.70
CA GLU A 609 11.72 25.19 -25.80
C GLU A 609 13.16 25.46 -25.34
N HIS A 610 13.34 26.33 -24.35
CA HIS A 610 14.67 26.74 -23.89
C HIS A 610 14.74 27.06 -22.40
N VAL A 611 15.85 26.64 -21.78
CA VAL A 611 16.17 26.96 -20.39
C VAL A 611 17.50 27.69 -20.36
N ILE A 612 17.56 28.84 -19.70
CA ILE A 612 18.76 29.66 -19.54
C ILE A 612 19.10 29.75 -18.05
N ASN A 613 20.21 29.14 -17.66
CA ASN A 613 20.78 29.34 -16.32
C ASN A 613 21.65 30.59 -16.34
N PHE A 614 21.13 31.72 -15.84
CA PHE A 614 21.85 33.00 -15.77
C PHE A 614 23.05 32.90 -14.84
N ASP A 615 22.87 32.22 -13.72
CA ASP A 615 23.92 31.82 -12.81
C ASP A 615 24.04 30.29 -12.82
N MET A 616 25.27 29.78 -12.86
CA MET A 616 25.50 28.35 -12.77
C MET A 616 25.21 27.94 -11.31
N PRO A 617 24.34 26.94 -11.07
CA PRO A 617 24.08 26.45 -9.72
C PRO A 617 25.36 25.91 -9.06
N GLU A 618 25.50 26.11 -7.75
CA GLU A 618 26.65 25.58 -6.99
C GLU A 618 26.68 24.04 -6.95
N ASP A 619 25.50 23.41 -6.93
CA ASP A 619 25.32 21.97 -6.93
C ASP A 619 24.83 21.45 -8.28
N ILE A 620 25.49 20.42 -8.80
CA ILE A 620 25.10 19.75 -10.05
C ILE A 620 23.69 19.16 -10.00
N GLU A 621 23.19 18.82 -8.80
CA GLU A 621 21.84 18.33 -8.58
C GLU A 621 20.76 19.39 -8.85
N ASN A 622 21.08 20.69 -8.71
CA ASN A 622 20.16 21.77 -9.02
C ASN A 622 20.20 22.16 -10.52
N TYR A 623 21.26 21.80 -11.24
CA TYR A 623 21.41 22.06 -12.66
C TYR A 623 20.59 21.12 -13.54
N GLY A 624 20.48 19.84 -13.14
CA GLY A 624 19.76 18.79 -13.88
C GLY A 624 18.28 18.75 -13.55
#